data_AF-A0A9D8MVD3-F1
#
_entry.id   AF-A0A9D8MVD3-F1
#
_cell.length_a   1.000
_cell.length_b   1.000
_cell.length_c   1.000
_cell.angle_alpha   90.00
_cell.angle_beta   90.00
_cell.angle_gamma   90.00
#
_symmetry.space_group_name_H-M   'P 1'
#
loop_
_entity.id
_entity.type
_entity.pdbx_description
1 polymer ?
#
loop_
_entity_poly.entity_id
_entity_poly.type
_entity_poly.pdbx_seq_one_letter_code
_entity_poly.pdbx_strand_id
1 'polypeptide(L)'
;MILHFNNTTLEVQPNDSSYRYRSLMAKPQLVLKFSLPRYVEIPVGAYCEYMGETYYLNAPQNIKKQGTRNIEYTLNMGTLQDNMALYKMRNSVDHRLKWSMNAKPHEFLAEIVANLNERDGSGVWSVGTCIDAKEKTIEFNHTNIDAALSQLAETFETEWEIVGTTIHLHKVEYFKADPLPLSYGKGNGFMPGVGRTTPSNELPIKRLYVQGGDRNIDRSKYNNAPNLLLPKSQSIGYDGTYFSDEVGYDATKGHTYTSDADGYYIERTDVVSDAVKEDSLDCSSHYPSRIGKVTSVIAVKPAKNFYDFIDNTIPAALNINDYIIEGETPTIIFQTGMLSGEKEFEFKYKHSERRFELVPQEIDGQTMPNATFIPKAWVYDGSGHVVEEGDTYAIFGIMLPDSYICDNTNKEGASWDMMREAVKHLWENENQKFTFTGTLQSLYAKRNWVNIGGKLKVGGYIHFSDTQ
;
A
#
# COMPACT_ATOMS: atom_id res chain seq x y z
N MET A 1 -26.61 -7.28 27.91
CA MET A 1 -25.18 -7.42 27.57
C MET A 1 -24.52 -8.21 28.68
N ILE A 2 -23.63 -9.16 28.38
CA ILE A 2 -22.95 -9.97 29.40
C ILE A 2 -21.47 -9.53 29.44
N LEU A 3 -21.01 -9.10 30.60
CA LEU A 3 -19.60 -8.83 30.87
C LEU A 3 -18.96 -10.06 31.49
N HIS A 4 -17.78 -10.44 31.03
CA HIS A 4 -17.00 -11.59 31.49
C HIS A 4 -15.71 -11.10 32.17
N PHE A 5 -15.46 -11.53 33.41
CA PHE A 5 -14.23 -11.23 34.16
C PHE A 5 -14.08 -12.15 35.37
N ASN A 6 -12.88 -12.40 35.87
CA ASN A 6 -12.62 -13.19 37.09
C ASN A 6 -13.37 -14.55 37.15
N ASN A 7 -13.50 -15.24 36.02
CA ASN A 7 -14.31 -16.48 35.88
C ASN A 7 -15.79 -16.34 36.31
N THR A 8 -16.33 -15.12 36.29
CA THR A 8 -17.73 -14.82 36.53
C THR A 8 -18.30 -13.99 35.38
N THR A 9 -19.62 -13.80 35.41
CA THR A 9 -20.35 -13.00 34.44
C THR A 9 -21.25 -11.99 35.14
N LEU A 10 -21.36 -10.79 34.58
CA LEU A 10 -22.30 -9.76 35.01
C LEU A 10 -23.21 -9.39 33.85
N GLU A 11 -24.50 -9.67 33.99
CA GLU A 11 -25.50 -9.18 33.05
C GLU A 11 -25.82 -7.71 33.35
N VAL A 12 -25.67 -6.86 32.34
CA VAL A 12 -26.01 -5.44 32.40
C VAL A 12 -27.01 -5.08 31.33
N GLN A 13 -27.89 -4.12 31.64
CA GLN A 13 -28.81 -3.51 30.71
C GLN A 13 -28.17 -2.21 30.19
N PRO A 14 -27.66 -2.18 28.94
CA PRO A 14 -27.09 -0.97 28.36
C PRO A 14 -28.15 0.11 28.25
N ASN A 15 -27.77 1.36 28.47
CA ASN A 15 -28.63 2.49 28.16
C ASN A 15 -28.61 2.81 26.66
N ASP A 16 -29.63 3.54 26.18
CA ASP A 16 -29.76 3.94 24.77
C ASP A 16 -28.63 4.88 24.29
N SER A 17 -27.84 5.42 25.22
CA SER A 17 -26.68 6.27 24.93
C SER A 17 -25.36 5.49 24.79
N SER A 18 -25.42 4.16 24.89
CA SER A 18 -24.31 3.25 24.58
C SER A 18 -24.17 3.15 23.06
N TYR A 19 -22.94 3.13 22.57
CA TYR A 19 -22.69 3.12 21.13
C TYR A 19 -21.41 2.38 20.79
N ARG A 20 -21.37 1.88 19.55
CA ARG A 20 -20.15 1.40 18.92
C ARG A 20 -19.71 2.42 17.88
N TYR A 21 -18.44 2.77 17.89
CA TYR A 21 -17.80 3.63 16.89
C TYR A 21 -16.90 2.79 15.99
N ARG A 22 -17.03 3.00 14.67
CA ARG A 22 -16.17 2.45 13.63
C ARG A 22 -15.95 3.53 12.58
N SER A 23 -14.73 3.62 12.06
CA SER A 23 -14.35 4.51 10.98
C SER A 23 -13.31 3.82 10.11
N LEU A 24 -13.14 4.33 8.89
CA LEU A 24 -12.04 3.93 8.02
C LEU A 24 -10.71 4.18 8.71
N MET A 25 -9.78 3.23 8.61
CA MET A 25 -8.45 3.30 9.23
C MET A 25 -8.50 3.68 10.73
N ALA A 26 -9.47 3.11 11.45
CA ALA A 26 -9.63 3.35 12.87
C ALA A 26 -9.97 2.06 13.62
N LYS A 27 -9.44 1.96 14.83
CA LYS A 27 -9.69 0.85 15.75
C LYS A 27 -11.14 0.93 16.26
N PRO A 28 -11.95 -0.15 16.17
CA PRO A 28 -13.31 -0.15 16.69
C PRO A 28 -13.34 0.12 18.19
N GLN A 29 -14.33 0.88 18.64
CA GLN A 29 -14.53 1.20 20.06
C GLN A 29 -15.98 0.93 20.47
N LEU A 30 -16.18 0.36 21.65
CA LEU A 30 -17.48 0.18 22.28
C LEU A 30 -17.56 1.01 23.56
N VAL A 31 -18.46 1.98 23.58
CA VAL A 31 -18.76 2.78 24.77
C VAL A 31 -20.03 2.24 25.40
N LEU A 32 -19.87 1.45 26.46
CA LEU A 32 -20.95 0.80 27.17
C LEU A 32 -21.30 1.60 28.42
N LYS A 33 -22.55 2.07 28.50
CA LYS A 33 -23.04 2.84 29.64
C LYS A 33 -24.27 2.15 30.24
N PHE A 34 -24.30 2.03 31.55
CA PHE A 34 -25.39 1.36 32.28
C PHE A 34 -25.40 1.84 33.73
N SER A 35 -26.38 1.41 34.52
CA SER A 35 -26.40 1.66 35.96
C SER A 35 -26.66 0.40 36.78
N LEU A 36 -26.07 0.36 37.98
CA LEU A 36 -26.25 -0.74 38.93
C LEU A 36 -26.77 -0.22 40.28
N PRO A 37 -27.56 -1.01 41.00
CA PRO A 37 -28.06 -0.65 42.32
C PRO A 37 -27.02 -0.82 43.44
N ARG A 38 -25.91 -1.49 43.16
CA ARG A 38 -24.79 -1.72 44.08
C ARG A 38 -23.49 -1.59 43.32
N TYR A 39 -22.45 -1.14 44.02
CA TYR A 39 -21.12 -1.04 43.44
C TYR A 39 -20.60 -2.44 43.12
N VAL A 40 -20.15 -2.60 41.88
CA VAL A 40 -19.40 -3.73 41.39
C VAL A 40 -18.10 -3.19 40.80
N GLU A 41 -16.98 -3.80 41.18
CA GLU A 41 -15.69 -3.51 40.56
C GLU A 41 -15.53 -4.36 39.31
N ILE A 42 -15.35 -3.71 38.16
CA ILE A 42 -15.12 -4.36 36.87
C ILE A 42 -13.65 -4.14 36.52
N PRO A 43 -12.81 -5.19 36.60
CA PRO A 43 -11.37 -5.04 36.41
C PRO A 43 -11.01 -4.81 34.94
N VAL A 44 -9.84 -4.19 34.72
CA VAL A 44 -9.19 -4.17 33.40
C VAL A 44 -9.02 -5.62 32.90
N GLY A 45 -9.29 -5.85 31.62
CA GLY A 45 -9.35 -7.17 31.00
C GLY A 45 -10.75 -7.81 31.01
N ALA A 46 -11.74 -7.21 31.70
CA ALA A 46 -13.13 -7.59 31.50
C ALA A 46 -13.54 -7.42 30.04
N TYR A 47 -14.34 -8.35 29.50
CA TYR A 47 -14.71 -8.33 28.09
C TYR A 47 -16.19 -8.61 27.85
N CYS A 48 -16.67 -8.26 26.66
CA CYS A 48 -17.99 -8.66 26.16
C CYS A 48 -17.96 -8.85 24.65
N GLU A 49 -18.93 -9.62 24.14
CA GLU A 49 -19.13 -9.81 22.72
C GLU A 49 -20.28 -8.94 22.21
N TYR A 50 -20.05 -8.22 21.12
CA TYR A 50 -21.08 -7.41 20.47
C TYR A 50 -20.94 -7.50 18.95
N MET A 51 -21.99 -7.98 18.28
CA MET A 51 -22.06 -8.14 16.83
C MET A 51 -20.88 -8.92 16.23
N GLY A 52 -20.46 -10.01 16.90
CA GLY A 52 -19.40 -10.91 16.43
C GLY A 52 -17.98 -10.45 16.74
N GLU A 53 -17.79 -9.36 17.49
CA GLU A 53 -16.49 -8.87 17.93
C GLU A 53 -16.38 -8.89 19.44
N THR A 54 -15.17 -9.20 19.95
CA THR A 54 -14.87 -9.15 21.38
C THR A 54 -14.24 -7.81 21.74
N TYR A 55 -14.82 -7.14 22.73
CA TYR A 55 -14.34 -5.87 23.26
C TYR A 55 -13.82 -6.04 24.68
N TYR A 56 -12.64 -5.48 24.98
CA TYR A 56 -11.95 -5.55 26.25
C TYR A 56 -11.89 -4.18 26.93
N LEU A 57 -12.07 -4.17 28.24
CA LEU A 57 -11.89 -2.99 29.08
C LEU A 57 -10.38 -2.77 29.30
N ASN A 58 -9.80 -1.84 28.55
CA ASN A 58 -8.36 -1.57 28.57
C ASN A 58 -7.93 -0.53 29.62
N ALA A 59 -8.90 0.17 30.22
CA ALA A 59 -8.68 1.17 31.26
C ALA A 59 -9.74 1.04 32.36
N PRO A 60 -9.47 1.50 33.60
CA PRO A 60 -10.43 1.43 34.69
C PRO A 60 -11.77 2.10 34.37
N GLN A 61 -12.83 1.58 34.98
CA GLN A 61 -14.20 2.04 34.80
C GLN A 61 -14.42 3.47 35.30
N ASN A 62 -15.16 4.29 34.53
CA ASN A 62 -15.63 5.59 34.99
C ASN A 62 -16.98 5.44 35.68
N ILE A 63 -17.09 5.95 36.91
CA ILE A 63 -18.29 5.79 37.75
C ILE A 63 -18.82 7.15 38.22
N LYS A 64 -20.13 7.34 38.17
CA LYS A 64 -20.85 8.45 38.82
C LYS A 64 -21.96 7.91 39.71
N LYS A 65 -21.92 8.24 41.00
CA LYS A 65 -22.98 7.84 41.94
C LYS A 65 -24.06 8.93 42.00
N GLN A 66 -25.24 8.63 41.44
CA GLN A 66 -26.39 9.52 41.45
C GLN A 66 -27.32 9.31 42.66
N GLY A 67 -27.17 8.19 43.37
CA GLY A 67 -27.93 7.89 44.58
C GLY A 67 -27.51 6.59 45.24
N THR A 68 -28.21 6.19 46.30
CA THR A 68 -27.88 4.98 47.07
C THR A 68 -28.01 3.68 46.26
N ARG A 69 -28.90 3.68 45.26
CA ARG A 69 -29.17 2.54 44.35
C ARG A 69 -29.04 2.92 42.88
N ASN A 70 -28.28 3.97 42.57
CA ASN A 70 -28.02 4.38 41.19
C ASN A 70 -26.55 4.77 41.05
N ILE A 71 -25.76 3.85 40.53
CA ILE A 71 -24.35 4.02 40.21
C ILE A 71 -24.23 3.86 38.70
N GLU A 72 -23.92 4.95 38.01
CA GLU A 72 -23.75 4.99 36.56
C GLU A 72 -22.32 4.60 36.21
N TYR A 73 -22.20 3.70 35.24
CA TYR A 73 -20.94 3.21 34.70
C TYR A 73 -20.78 3.70 33.27
N THR A 74 -19.55 4.06 32.90
CA THR A 74 -19.13 4.24 31.50
C THR A 74 -17.85 3.44 31.29
N LEU A 75 -17.96 2.40 30.48
CA LEU A 75 -16.85 1.55 30.06
C LEU A 75 -16.46 1.93 28.64
N ASN A 76 -15.20 2.32 28.46
CA ASN A 76 -14.60 2.52 27.15
C ASN A 76 -13.82 1.24 26.82
N MET A 77 -14.36 0.46 25.90
CA MET A 77 -13.85 -0.87 25.58
C MET A 77 -13.29 -0.87 24.16
N GLY A 78 -12.11 -1.44 24.02
CA GLY A 78 -11.35 -1.56 22.79
C GLY A 78 -11.32 -2.99 22.28
N THR A 79 -10.56 -3.24 21.23
CA THR A 79 -10.28 -4.60 20.73
C THR A 79 -8.81 -4.95 20.91
N LEU A 80 -8.39 -6.15 20.51
CA LEU A 80 -6.95 -6.49 20.43
C LEU A 80 -6.16 -5.50 19.56
N GLN A 81 -6.81 -4.81 18.62
CA GLN A 81 -6.19 -3.79 17.77
C GLN A 81 -5.64 -2.59 18.57
N ASP A 82 -6.14 -2.33 19.78
CA ASP A 82 -5.64 -1.25 20.62
C ASP A 82 -4.21 -1.49 21.13
N ASN A 83 -3.76 -2.75 21.20
CA ASN A 83 -2.38 -3.09 21.56
C ASN A 83 -1.35 -2.54 20.56
N MET A 84 -1.75 -2.29 19.30
CA MET A 84 -0.86 -1.73 18.26
C MET A 84 -0.30 -0.35 18.65
N ALA A 85 -1.04 0.43 19.45
CA ALA A 85 -0.58 1.72 19.98
C ALA A 85 0.43 1.57 21.13
N LEU A 86 0.45 0.41 21.79
CA LEU A 86 1.30 0.13 22.95
C LEU A 86 2.64 -0.48 22.52
N TYR A 87 2.67 -1.16 21.37
CA TYR A 87 3.84 -1.89 20.89
C TYR A 87 4.68 -1.05 19.93
N LYS A 88 6.00 -1.22 20.02
CA LYS A 88 6.98 -0.58 19.14
C LYS A 88 7.29 -1.45 17.93
N MET A 89 7.40 -0.82 16.78
CA MET A 89 7.87 -1.44 15.54
C MET A 89 9.37 -1.70 15.64
N ARG A 90 9.78 -2.97 15.69
CA ARG A 90 11.19 -3.39 15.72
C ARG A 90 11.53 -4.13 14.44
N ASN A 91 12.78 -4.04 14.02
CA ASN A 91 13.29 -4.96 13.00
C ASN A 91 13.27 -6.39 13.55
N SER A 92 12.63 -7.32 12.84
CA SER A 92 12.47 -8.71 13.31
C SER A 92 13.77 -9.51 13.38
N VAL A 93 14.86 -9.05 12.75
CA VAL A 93 16.16 -9.74 12.72
C VAL A 93 17.06 -9.31 13.88
N ASP A 94 17.25 -8.00 14.07
CA ASP A 94 18.22 -7.45 15.03
C ASP A 94 17.58 -6.66 16.20
N HIS A 95 16.25 -6.55 16.21
CA HIS A 95 15.43 -5.87 17.22
C HIS A 95 15.68 -4.36 17.38
N ARG A 96 16.34 -3.70 16.42
CA ARG A 96 16.55 -2.25 16.47
C ARG A 96 15.24 -1.48 16.28
N LEU A 97 15.17 -0.30 16.90
CA LEU A 97 14.02 0.62 16.87
C LEU A 97 14.18 1.76 15.87
N LYS A 98 15.38 1.93 15.31
CA LYS A 98 15.68 2.88 14.24
C LYS A 98 16.26 2.11 13.05
N TRP A 99 15.49 2.05 11.97
CA TRP A 99 15.83 1.27 10.77
C TRP A 99 14.97 1.70 9.59
N SER A 100 15.45 1.40 8.39
CA SER A 100 14.70 1.51 7.14
C SER A 100 14.50 0.15 6.53
N MET A 101 13.47 0.03 5.71
CA MET A 101 13.20 -1.14 4.87
C MET A 101 12.69 -0.65 3.52
N ASN A 102 13.24 -1.20 2.44
CA ASN A 102 12.76 -1.01 1.08
C ASN A 102 12.14 -2.32 0.61
N ALA A 103 10.81 -2.36 0.49
CA ALA A 103 10.09 -3.60 0.27
C ALA A 103 8.73 -3.37 -0.39
N LYS A 104 8.10 -4.45 -0.84
CA LYS A 104 6.73 -4.42 -1.35
C LYS A 104 5.71 -4.27 -0.20
N PRO A 105 4.49 -3.78 -0.47
CA PRO A 105 3.45 -3.62 0.56
C PRO A 105 3.21 -4.87 1.42
N HIS A 106 3.21 -6.06 0.80
CA HIS A 106 2.97 -7.32 1.50
C HIS A 106 4.06 -7.65 2.54
N GLU A 107 5.32 -7.35 2.22
CA GLU A 107 6.46 -7.64 3.10
C GLU A 107 6.45 -6.72 4.32
N PHE A 108 6.11 -5.44 4.15
CA PHE A 108 5.88 -4.53 5.29
C PHE A 108 4.74 -5.02 6.19
N LEU A 109 3.65 -5.49 5.58
CA LEU A 109 2.50 -6.01 6.31
C LEU A 109 2.85 -7.29 7.09
N ALA A 110 3.65 -8.17 6.49
CA ALA A 110 4.18 -9.36 7.15
C ALA A 110 5.07 -9.02 8.35
N GLU A 111 5.92 -8.00 8.22
CA GLU A 111 6.80 -7.52 9.30
C GLU A 111 6.00 -6.90 10.47
N ILE A 112 4.90 -6.20 10.18
CA ILE A 112 3.94 -5.72 11.19
C ILE A 112 3.29 -6.91 11.92
N VAL A 113 2.81 -7.91 11.17
CA VAL A 113 2.17 -9.10 11.73
C VAL A 113 3.16 -9.91 12.58
N ALA A 114 4.41 -10.03 12.16
CA ALA A 114 5.47 -10.68 12.95
C ALA A 114 5.69 -9.96 14.28
N ASN A 115 5.78 -8.63 14.26
CA ASN A 115 5.90 -7.80 15.46
C ASN A 115 4.72 -7.97 16.44
N LEU A 116 3.49 -8.10 15.92
CA LEU A 116 2.31 -8.34 16.75
C LEU A 116 2.31 -9.75 17.35
N ASN A 117 2.59 -10.76 16.53
CA ASN A 117 2.63 -12.16 16.95
C ASN A 117 3.73 -12.47 17.97
N GLU A 118 4.82 -11.70 18.00
CA GLU A 118 5.83 -11.82 19.05
C GLU A 118 5.28 -11.48 20.44
N ARG A 119 4.25 -10.63 20.52
CA ARG A 119 3.71 -10.08 21.78
C ARG A 119 2.36 -10.67 22.15
N ASP A 120 1.45 -10.80 21.18
CA ASP A 120 0.11 -11.34 21.40
C ASP A 120 0.06 -12.88 21.27
N GLY A 121 1.11 -13.51 20.73
CA GLY A 121 1.22 -14.95 20.55
C GLY A 121 1.30 -15.36 19.08
N SER A 122 2.05 -16.44 18.81
CA SER A 122 2.25 -16.94 17.45
C SER A 122 0.93 -17.35 16.80
N GLY A 123 0.69 -16.88 15.56
CA GLY A 123 -0.49 -17.22 14.77
C GLY A 123 -1.77 -16.47 15.16
N VAL A 124 -1.71 -15.51 16.10
CA VAL A 124 -2.87 -14.68 16.46
C VAL A 124 -3.23 -13.74 15.31
N TRP A 125 -2.24 -13.05 14.76
CA TRP A 125 -2.35 -12.10 13.67
C TRP A 125 -1.96 -12.73 12.33
N SER A 126 -2.63 -12.31 11.27
CA SER A 126 -2.39 -12.77 9.90
C SER A 126 -2.41 -11.63 8.89
N VAL A 127 -1.67 -11.81 7.80
CA VAL A 127 -1.73 -10.92 6.63
C VAL A 127 -2.94 -11.30 5.79
N GLY A 128 -3.78 -10.31 5.48
CA GLY A 128 -4.91 -10.43 4.58
C GLY A 128 -4.57 -9.97 3.16
N THR A 129 -5.59 -9.47 2.46
CA THR A 129 -5.43 -8.85 1.14
C THR A 129 -4.50 -7.64 1.22
N CYS A 130 -3.58 -7.56 0.27
CA CYS A 130 -2.64 -6.48 0.13
C CYS A 130 -2.60 -6.03 -1.34
N ILE A 131 -2.48 -4.74 -1.58
CA ILE A 131 -2.22 -4.21 -2.93
C ILE A 131 -0.89 -4.74 -3.48
N ASP A 132 -0.82 -4.85 -4.80
CA ASP A 132 0.45 -5.08 -5.49
C ASP A 132 0.99 -3.73 -5.99
N ALA A 133 2.16 -3.34 -5.48
CA ALA A 133 2.84 -2.11 -5.83
C ALA A 133 4.37 -2.33 -5.79
N LYS A 134 5.11 -1.46 -6.50
CA LYS A 134 6.58 -1.46 -6.49
C LYS A 134 7.12 -1.20 -5.07
N GLU A 135 8.35 -1.62 -4.82
CA GLU A 135 9.01 -1.40 -3.55
C GLU A 135 9.15 0.09 -3.25
N LYS A 136 8.92 0.47 -1.99
CA LYS A 136 9.20 1.82 -1.47
C LYS A 136 10.01 1.70 -0.18
N THR A 137 10.86 2.69 0.08
CA THR A 137 11.61 2.80 1.33
C THR A 137 10.78 3.49 2.40
N ILE A 138 10.62 2.83 3.55
CA ILE A 138 9.99 3.42 4.75
C ILE A 138 11.00 3.38 5.89
N GLU A 139 11.15 4.51 6.57
CA GLU A 139 11.97 4.64 7.76
C GLU A 139 11.11 4.58 9.02
N PHE A 140 11.52 3.74 9.98
CA PHE A 140 10.94 3.63 11.31
C PHE A 140 11.92 4.17 12.35
N ASN A 141 11.44 5.08 13.20
CA ASN A 141 12.26 5.73 14.23
C ASN A 141 11.48 5.78 15.54
N HIS A 142 11.64 4.75 16.37
CA HIS A 142 10.86 4.55 17.60
C HIS A 142 9.34 4.57 17.36
N THR A 143 8.89 4.21 16.15
CA THR A 143 7.49 4.21 15.71
C THR A 143 6.67 3.13 16.44
N ASN A 144 5.41 3.43 16.77
CA ASN A 144 4.44 2.43 17.25
C ASN A 144 3.83 1.65 16.08
N ILE A 145 3.30 0.45 16.33
CA ILE A 145 2.80 -0.40 15.24
C ILE A 145 1.61 0.24 14.51
N ASP A 146 0.71 0.93 15.21
CA ASP A 146 -0.42 1.62 14.58
C ASP A 146 0.01 2.82 13.71
N ALA A 147 1.01 3.57 14.17
CA ALA A 147 1.64 4.62 13.39
C ALA A 147 2.38 4.06 12.18
N ALA A 148 3.06 2.91 12.30
CA ALA A 148 3.72 2.24 11.19
C ALA A 148 2.72 1.75 10.13
N LEU A 149 1.57 1.19 10.56
CA LEU A 149 0.51 0.79 9.63
C LEU A 149 -0.11 2.00 8.91
N SER A 150 -0.30 3.11 9.61
CA SER A 150 -0.77 4.37 8.99
C SER A 150 0.24 4.94 8.00
N GLN A 151 1.53 4.98 8.36
CA GLN A 151 2.61 5.41 7.49
C GLN A 151 2.71 4.53 6.23
N LEU A 152 2.49 3.23 6.37
CA LEU A 152 2.44 2.30 5.25
C LEU A 152 1.30 2.63 4.29
N ALA A 153 0.08 2.83 4.80
CA ALA A 153 -1.07 3.18 3.97
C ALA A 153 -0.89 4.53 3.26
N GLU A 154 -0.34 5.53 3.94
CA GLU A 154 -0.01 6.84 3.35
C GLU A 154 1.04 6.72 2.24
N THR A 155 2.14 5.99 2.49
CA THR A 155 3.23 5.81 1.53
C THR A 155 2.77 5.14 0.23
N PHE A 156 1.80 4.24 0.32
CA PHE A 156 1.24 3.53 -0.83
C PHE A 156 -0.11 4.09 -1.31
N GLU A 157 -0.51 5.27 -0.84
CA GLU A 157 -1.76 5.94 -1.23
C GLU A 157 -2.99 5.02 -1.16
N THR A 158 -3.07 4.24 -0.08
CA THR A 158 -4.11 3.25 0.12
C THR A 158 -4.69 3.33 1.53
N GLU A 159 -5.51 2.34 1.89
CA GLU A 159 -6.17 2.25 3.18
C GLU A 159 -5.81 0.94 3.87
N TRP A 160 -6.12 0.84 5.16
CA TRP A 160 -6.02 -0.42 5.90
C TRP A 160 -7.35 -0.76 6.56
N GLU A 161 -7.64 -2.06 6.63
CA GLU A 161 -8.77 -2.64 7.36
C GLU A 161 -8.28 -3.79 8.22
N ILE A 162 -8.81 -3.91 9.43
CA ILE A 162 -8.56 -5.07 10.28
C ILE A 162 -9.87 -5.79 10.52
N VAL A 163 -9.94 -7.04 10.08
CA VAL A 163 -11.08 -7.93 10.29
C VAL A 163 -10.66 -9.00 11.30
N GLY A 164 -11.17 -8.90 12.52
CA GLY A 164 -10.69 -9.72 13.63
C GLY A 164 -9.22 -9.42 13.92
N THR A 165 -8.34 -10.37 13.59
CA THR A 165 -6.88 -10.27 13.70
C THR A 165 -6.17 -10.42 12.35
N THR A 166 -6.89 -10.26 11.25
CA THR A 166 -6.33 -10.21 9.89
C THR A 166 -6.19 -8.76 9.45
N ILE A 167 -4.97 -8.35 9.10
CA ILE A 167 -4.67 -6.98 8.64
C ILE A 167 -4.64 -6.96 7.12
N HIS A 168 -5.43 -6.07 6.53
CA HIS A 168 -5.53 -5.85 5.11
C HIS A 168 -4.99 -4.47 4.75
N LEU A 169 -4.32 -4.34 3.60
CA LEU A 169 -3.81 -3.08 3.06
C LEU A 169 -4.31 -2.91 1.63
N HIS A 170 -5.47 -2.28 1.49
CA HIS A 170 -6.14 -1.98 0.22
C HIS A 170 -7.24 -0.94 0.43
N LYS A 171 -7.74 -0.35 -0.66
CA LYS A 171 -8.95 0.48 -0.62
C LYS A 171 -10.13 -0.34 -0.07
N VAL A 172 -10.73 0.12 1.01
CA VAL A 172 -11.79 -0.57 1.74
C VAL A 172 -13.12 -0.32 1.03
N GLU A 173 -13.42 -1.15 0.04
CA GLU A 173 -14.58 -1.00 -0.82
C GLU A 173 -15.50 -2.23 -0.74
N TYR A 174 -16.72 -2.02 -0.27
CA TYR A 174 -17.75 -3.05 -0.18
C TYR A 174 -19.01 -2.65 -0.94
N PHE A 175 -19.61 -3.61 -1.65
CA PHE A 175 -20.87 -3.43 -2.37
C PHE A 175 -20.82 -2.36 -3.47
N LYS A 176 -19.65 -2.06 -4.05
CA LYS A 176 -19.49 -1.08 -5.14
C LYS A 176 -20.39 -1.37 -6.35
N ALA A 177 -20.53 -2.65 -6.72
CA ALA A 177 -21.39 -3.10 -7.83
C ALA A 177 -22.88 -3.20 -7.47
N ASP A 178 -23.22 -3.21 -6.17
CA ASP A 178 -24.60 -3.31 -5.67
C ASP A 178 -24.78 -2.40 -4.42
N PRO A 179 -24.61 -1.08 -4.59
CA PRO A 179 -24.60 -0.12 -3.49
C PRO A 179 -25.95 -0.08 -2.78
N LEU A 180 -25.95 0.17 -1.46
CA LEU A 180 -27.20 0.22 -0.70
C LEU A 180 -27.99 1.49 -1.11
N PRO A 181 -29.21 1.36 -1.67
CA PRO A 181 -30.01 2.52 -2.02
C PRO A 181 -30.58 3.17 -0.77
N LEU A 182 -30.27 4.46 -0.57
CA LEU A 182 -30.86 5.27 0.49
C LEU A 182 -31.27 6.63 -0.08
N SER A 183 -32.40 7.15 0.36
CA SER A 183 -32.94 8.43 -0.07
C SER A 183 -33.46 9.23 1.10
N TYR A 184 -33.60 10.55 0.91
CA TYR A 184 -34.33 11.38 1.84
C TYR A 184 -35.84 11.04 1.82
N GLY A 185 -36.50 11.18 2.98
CA GLY A 185 -37.96 11.07 3.10
C GLY A 185 -38.48 9.82 3.85
N LYS A 186 -39.79 9.82 4.11
CA LYS A 186 -40.47 8.79 4.91
C LYS A 186 -40.33 7.42 4.22
N GLY A 187 -39.70 6.47 4.92
CA GLY A 187 -39.51 5.11 4.43
C GLY A 187 -38.28 4.91 3.54
N ASN A 188 -37.49 5.96 3.33
CA ASN A 188 -36.37 5.97 2.38
C ASN A 188 -34.98 5.88 3.04
N GLY A 189 -34.91 5.89 4.36
CA GLY A 189 -33.70 5.59 5.12
C GLY A 189 -33.14 6.75 5.91
N PHE A 190 -33.05 7.97 5.35
CA PHE A 190 -32.45 9.10 6.05
C PHE A 190 -33.45 10.00 6.79
N MET A 191 -33.01 10.56 7.92
CA MET A 191 -33.68 11.64 8.64
C MET A 191 -33.45 13.00 7.94
N PRO A 192 -34.29 14.03 8.22
CA PRO A 192 -33.99 15.42 7.81
C PRO A 192 -32.62 15.88 8.30
N GLY A 193 -31.96 16.71 7.49
CA GLY A 193 -30.61 17.20 7.75
C GLY A 193 -29.50 16.45 7.02
N VAL A 194 -29.81 15.76 5.92
CA VAL A 194 -28.78 15.24 5.00
C VAL A 194 -28.00 16.43 4.45
N GLY A 195 -26.68 16.42 4.64
CA GLY A 195 -25.78 17.48 4.24
C GLY A 195 -24.83 17.04 3.14
N ARG A 196 -24.46 17.98 2.28
CA ARG A 196 -23.32 17.86 1.37
C ARG A 196 -22.33 18.96 1.70
N THR A 197 -21.10 18.59 1.98
CA THR A 197 -20.01 19.55 2.17
C THR A 197 -18.93 19.27 1.14
N THR A 198 -18.39 20.33 0.56
CA THR A 198 -17.15 20.26 -0.23
C THR A 198 -16.01 20.54 0.74
N PRO A 199 -15.02 19.64 0.88
CA PRO A 199 -13.82 19.94 1.64
C PRO A 199 -13.18 21.23 1.13
N SER A 200 -12.84 22.16 2.03
CA SER A 200 -12.23 23.43 1.62
C SER A 200 -10.88 23.18 0.94
N ASN A 201 -10.68 23.75 -0.25
CA ASN A 201 -9.47 23.68 -1.10
C ASN A 201 -9.27 22.41 -1.94
N GLU A 202 -10.22 21.46 -1.95
CA GLU A 202 -10.16 20.32 -2.87
C GLU A 202 -10.82 20.70 -4.21
N LEU A 203 -10.04 21.28 -5.12
CA LEU A 203 -10.45 21.47 -6.51
C LEU A 203 -10.07 20.23 -7.34
N PRO A 204 -10.82 19.91 -8.41
CA PRO A 204 -10.45 18.83 -9.31
C PRO A 204 -9.14 19.16 -10.02
N ILE A 205 -8.24 18.18 -10.11
CA ILE A 205 -6.95 18.36 -10.78
C ILE A 205 -7.17 18.44 -12.30
N LYS A 206 -6.66 19.51 -12.93
CA LYS A 206 -6.66 19.64 -14.40
C LYS A 206 -5.34 19.17 -15.00
N ARG A 207 -4.23 19.62 -14.42
CA ARG A 207 -2.85 19.28 -14.82
C ARG A 207 -2.16 18.57 -13.69
N LEU A 208 -1.65 17.38 -13.98
CA LEU A 208 -0.78 16.65 -13.06
C LEU A 208 0.64 16.68 -13.60
N TYR A 209 1.52 17.44 -12.95
CA TYR A 209 2.95 17.40 -13.23
C TYR A 209 3.54 16.11 -12.66
N VAL A 210 4.42 15.47 -13.42
CA VAL A 210 4.99 14.18 -13.07
C VAL A 210 6.50 14.29 -13.14
N GLN A 211 7.18 13.87 -12.07
CA GLN A 211 8.63 13.85 -12.03
C GLN A 211 9.12 12.42 -11.88
N GLY A 212 9.80 11.91 -12.92
CA GLY A 212 10.41 10.58 -12.90
C GLY A 212 11.79 10.54 -12.26
N GLY A 213 12.37 9.35 -12.17
CA GLY A 213 13.71 9.13 -11.64
C GLY A 213 14.81 9.69 -12.54
N ASP A 214 15.97 9.98 -11.95
CA ASP A 214 17.19 10.48 -12.63
C ASP A 214 18.21 9.36 -12.96
N ARG A 215 18.00 8.17 -12.40
CA ARG A 215 18.89 7.02 -12.58
C ARG A 215 18.88 6.55 -14.04
N ASN A 216 20.04 6.11 -14.53
CA ASN A 216 20.20 5.53 -15.88
C ASN A 216 19.81 6.48 -17.02
N ILE A 217 20.02 7.78 -16.83
CA ILE A 217 19.76 8.82 -17.83
C ILE A 217 21.04 9.58 -18.13
N ASP A 218 21.50 9.50 -19.39
CA ASP A 218 22.55 10.36 -19.91
C ASP A 218 21.94 11.67 -20.42
N ARG A 219 22.10 12.75 -19.63
CA ARG A 219 21.54 14.07 -19.97
C ARG A 219 21.96 14.56 -21.35
N SER A 220 23.17 14.23 -21.79
CA SER A 220 23.68 14.67 -23.10
C SER A 220 22.92 14.02 -24.26
N LYS A 221 22.35 12.83 -24.05
CA LYS A 221 21.56 12.08 -25.03
C LYS A 221 20.05 12.19 -24.81
N TYR A 222 19.63 12.69 -23.64
CA TYR A 222 18.22 12.82 -23.26
C TYR A 222 17.75 14.29 -23.26
N ASN A 223 18.14 15.06 -24.28
CA ASN A 223 17.75 16.46 -24.45
C ASN A 223 18.02 17.37 -23.23
N ASN A 224 19.10 17.10 -22.47
CA ASN A 224 19.44 17.76 -21.22
C ASN A 224 18.39 17.63 -20.09
N ALA A 225 17.39 16.75 -20.24
CA ALA A 225 16.45 16.48 -19.19
C ALA A 225 17.14 15.68 -18.07
N PRO A 226 17.05 16.13 -16.80
CA PRO A 226 17.71 15.47 -15.68
C PRO A 226 16.96 14.23 -15.16
N ASN A 227 15.70 14.09 -15.54
CA ASN A 227 14.77 13.07 -15.03
C ASN A 227 14.02 12.44 -16.20
N LEU A 228 13.50 11.24 -15.99
CA LEU A 228 12.62 10.56 -16.93
C LEU A 228 11.39 11.43 -17.22
N LEU A 229 11.07 11.58 -18.50
CA LEU A 229 9.91 12.34 -18.97
C LEU A 229 8.77 11.40 -19.35
N LEU A 230 7.54 11.91 -19.33
CA LEU A 230 6.40 11.22 -19.92
C LEU A 230 6.62 11.03 -21.43
N PRO A 231 6.00 10.01 -22.05
CA PRO A 231 6.02 9.85 -23.50
C PRO A 231 5.43 11.11 -24.15
N LYS A 232 6.21 11.88 -24.92
CA LYS A 232 5.82 13.21 -25.38
C LYS A 232 4.64 13.19 -26.35
N SER A 233 3.63 14.05 -26.10
CA SER A 233 2.42 14.17 -26.94
C SER A 233 1.72 12.83 -27.22
N GLN A 234 1.74 11.91 -26.26
CA GLN A 234 1.09 10.60 -26.39
C GLN A 234 -0.23 10.59 -25.63
N SER A 235 -1.16 9.76 -26.09
CA SER A 235 -2.45 9.58 -25.46
C SER A 235 -2.70 8.12 -25.06
N ILE A 236 -3.39 7.93 -23.94
CA ILE A 236 -3.87 6.63 -23.48
C ILE A 236 -5.25 6.75 -22.84
N GLY A 237 -6.08 5.74 -23.05
CA GLY A 237 -7.38 5.65 -22.41
C GLY A 237 -7.29 4.85 -21.11
N TYR A 238 -8.09 5.19 -20.10
CA TYR A 238 -8.23 4.42 -18.86
C TYR A 238 -9.69 4.45 -18.40
N ASP A 239 -10.26 3.28 -18.06
CA ASP A 239 -11.67 3.12 -17.67
C ASP A 239 -11.89 2.98 -16.15
N GLY A 240 -10.83 3.22 -15.37
CA GLY A 240 -10.79 2.99 -13.93
C GLY A 240 -10.30 1.59 -13.54
N THR A 241 -10.08 0.68 -14.50
CA THR A 241 -9.53 -0.67 -14.26
C THR A 241 -8.45 -1.05 -15.28
N TYR A 242 -8.75 -0.89 -16.58
CA TYR A 242 -7.88 -1.26 -17.70
C TYR A 242 -7.49 -0.03 -18.51
N PHE A 243 -6.28 -0.07 -19.07
CA PHE A 243 -5.85 0.88 -20.10
C PHE A 243 -6.37 0.48 -21.48
N SER A 244 -6.41 1.43 -22.41
CA SER A 244 -6.96 1.22 -23.75
C SER A 244 -6.21 0.21 -24.63
N ASP A 245 -5.02 -0.20 -24.21
CA ASP A 245 -4.19 -1.24 -24.81
C ASP A 245 -4.24 -2.58 -24.05
N GLU A 246 -5.03 -2.67 -22.98
CA GLU A 246 -5.23 -3.88 -22.19
C GLU A 246 -6.55 -4.59 -22.54
N VAL A 247 -6.55 -5.92 -22.39
CA VAL A 247 -7.76 -6.73 -22.58
C VAL A 247 -8.74 -6.43 -21.47
N GLY A 248 -9.98 -6.06 -21.82
CA GLY A 248 -11.05 -5.77 -20.87
C GLY A 248 -11.46 -4.30 -20.78
N TYR A 249 -10.74 -3.41 -21.48
CA TYR A 249 -11.06 -1.98 -21.55
C TYR A 249 -12.49 -1.70 -22.05
N ASP A 250 -13.22 -0.91 -21.27
CA ASP A 250 -14.57 -0.43 -21.57
C ASP A 250 -14.55 1.04 -22.00
N ALA A 251 -14.56 1.26 -23.31
CA ALA A 251 -14.57 2.60 -23.91
C ALA A 251 -15.78 3.46 -23.51
N THR A 252 -16.86 2.87 -22.97
CA THR A 252 -18.04 3.63 -22.51
C THR A 252 -17.82 4.31 -21.16
N LYS A 253 -16.85 3.83 -20.38
CA LYS A 253 -16.41 4.40 -19.09
C LYS A 253 -15.05 5.10 -19.20
N GLY A 254 -14.31 4.82 -20.26
CA GLY A 254 -12.96 5.31 -20.49
C GLY A 254 -12.85 6.83 -20.65
N HIS A 255 -11.84 7.41 -20.01
CA HIS A 255 -11.37 8.78 -20.29
C HIS A 255 -10.08 8.72 -21.09
N THR A 256 -9.78 9.79 -21.84
CA THR A 256 -8.52 9.88 -22.62
C THR A 256 -7.60 10.90 -21.99
N TYR A 257 -6.36 10.49 -21.76
CA TYR A 257 -5.33 11.32 -21.15
C TYR A 257 -4.21 11.57 -22.14
N THR A 258 -3.69 12.78 -22.18
CA THR A 258 -2.61 13.19 -23.08
C THR A 258 -1.53 13.92 -22.32
N SER A 259 -0.29 13.49 -22.52
CA SER A 259 0.90 14.18 -22.02
C SER A 259 1.23 15.40 -22.86
N ASP A 260 1.86 16.40 -22.25
CA ASP A 260 2.23 17.62 -22.96
C ASP A 260 3.37 17.40 -23.98
N ALA A 261 3.69 18.45 -24.74
CA ALA A 261 4.69 18.42 -25.79
C ALA A 261 6.11 18.14 -25.27
N ASP A 262 6.40 18.56 -24.04
CA ASP A 262 7.71 18.39 -23.42
C ASP A 262 7.77 17.18 -22.48
N GLY A 263 6.62 16.64 -22.05
CA GLY A 263 6.52 15.41 -21.25
C GLY A 263 6.62 15.62 -19.73
N TYR A 264 6.27 16.81 -19.23
CA TYR A 264 6.25 17.19 -17.82
C TYR A 264 4.91 16.97 -17.12
N TYR A 265 3.79 17.04 -17.84
CA TYR A 265 2.47 16.86 -17.24
C TYR A 265 1.52 16.07 -18.13
N ILE A 266 0.45 15.60 -17.51
CA ILE A 266 -0.66 14.91 -18.17
C ILE A 266 -1.98 15.59 -17.85
N GLU A 267 -2.89 15.61 -18.82
CA GLU A 267 -4.27 16.09 -18.67
C GLU A 267 -5.26 15.11 -19.24
N ARG A 268 -6.49 15.13 -18.70
CA ARG A 268 -7.66 14.58 -19.39
C ARG A 268 -8.04 15.47 -20.58
N THR A 269 -8.23 14.87 -21.75
CA THR A 269 -8.43 15.57 -23.03
C THR A 269 -9.69 15.17 -23.80
N ASP A 270 -10.43 14.15 -23.37
CA ASP A 270 -11.73 13.80 -23.99
C ASP A 270 -12.84 14.81 -23.69
N VAL A 271 -12.70 15.59 -22.61
CA VAL A 271 -13.68 16.61 -22.19
C VAL A 271 -12.97 17.93 -21.90
N VAL A 272 -13.60 19.04 -22.27
CA VAL A 272 -13.17 20.39 -21.88
C VAL A 272 -13.57 20.63 -20.42
N SER A 273 -12.60 20.94 -19.58
CA SER A 273 -12.81 21.24 -18.16
C SER A 273 -12.36 22.67 -17.86
N ASP A 274 -13.20 23.40 -17.10
CA ASP A 274 -12.87 24.73 -16.56
C ASP A 274 -12.02 24.65 -15.27
N ALA A 275 -11.66 23.44 -14.82
CA ALA A 275 -10.75 23.27 -13.71
C ALA A 275 -9.38 23.89 -14.04
N VAL A 276 -8.77 24.55 -13.06
CA VAL A 276 -7.48 25.23 -13.20
C VAL A 276 -6.43 24.74 -12.20
N LYS A 277 -6.79 23.79 -11.32
CA LYS A 277 -5.88 23.28 -10.30
C LYS A 277 -4.76 22.48 -10.97
N GLU A 278 -3.53 22.83 -10.62
CA GLU A 278 -2.34 22.04 -10.88
C GLU A 278 -2.01 21.22 -9.62
N ASP A 279 -1.46 20.04 -9.83
CA ASP A 279 -0.91 19.20 -8.77
C ASP A 279 0.34 18.48 -9.28
N SER A 280 1.02 17.76 -8.41
CA SER A 280 2.25 17.04 -8.73
C SER A 280 2.29 15.63 -8.18
N LEU A 281 2.89 14.71 -8.94
CA LEU A 281 3.15 13.34 -8.53
C LEU A 281 4.65 13.03 -8.61
N ASP A 282 5.20 12.53 -7.52
CA ASP A 282 6.56 12.01 -7.47
C ASP A 282 6.58 10.56 -7.95
N CYS A 283 7.19 10.35 -9.11
CA CYS A 283 7.40 9.05 -9.75
C CYS A 283 8.90 8.73 -9.83
N SER A 284 9.72 9.21 -8.88
CA SER A 284 11.17 8.96 -8.84
C SER A 284 11.56 7.47 -8.83
N SER A 285 10.63 6.58 -8.47
CA SER A 285 10.80 5.12 -8.55
C SER A 285 10.77 4.58 -9.98
N HIS A 286 10.27 5.34 -10.96
CA HIS A 286 10.30 4.99 -12.37
C HIS A 286 11.55 5.56 -13.02
N TYR A 287 12.38 4.69 -13.55
CA TYR A 287 13.60 5.03 -14.28
C TYR A 287 13.91 3.91 -15.28
N PRO A 288 14.63 4.20 -16.38
CA PRO A 288 15.05 3.17 -17.33
C PRO A 288 15.85 2.10 -16.61
N SER A 289 15.33 0.88 -16.59
CA SER A 289 15.97 -0.23 -15.89
C SER A 289 15.64 -1.55 -16.55
N ARG A 290 16.51 -2.53 -16.27
CA ARG A 290 16.28 -3.93 -16.60
C ARG A 290 16.51 -4.73 -15.33
N ILE A 291 15.47 -5.44 -14.90
CA ILE A 291 15.59 -6.46 -13.86
C ILE A 291 16.01 -7.77 -14.54
N GLY A 292 17.28 -8.15 -14.37
CA GLY A 292 17.87 -9.38 -14.89
C GLY A 292 17.72 -10.55 -13.92
N LYS A 293 18.09 -11.74 -14.40
CA LYS A 293 18.08 -12.98 -13.61
C LYS A 293 19.47 -13.60 -13.54
N VAL A 294 19.89 -14.02 -12.34
CA VAL A 294 21.10 -14.82 -12.20
C VAL A 294 20.80 -16.23 -12.68
N THR A 295 21.33 -16.61 -13.84
CA THR A 295 21.10 -17.95 -14.42
C THR A 295 22.22 -18.94 -14.11
N SER A 296 23.41 -18.46 -13.76
CA SER A 296 24.53 -19.29 -13.30
C SER A 296 25.52 -18.43 -12.53
N VAL A 297 26.29 -19.06 -11.63
CA VAL A 297 27.32 -18.40 -10.84
C VAL A 297 28.64 -19.14 -10.99
N ILE A 298 29.75 -18.40 -11.12
CA ILE A 298 31.08 -18.92 -11.39
C ILE A 298 32.04 -18.46 -10.31
N ALA A 299 32.59 -19.43 -9.58
CA ALA A 299 33.60 -19.20 -8.56
C ALA A 299 35.00 -19.12 -9.20
N VAL A 300 35.35 -17.98 -9.80
CA VAL A 300 36.54 -17.83 -10.64
C VAL A 300 37.84 -17.94 -9.84
N LYS A 301 37.95 -17.16 -8.75
CA LYS A 301 39.07 -17.22 -7.80
C LYS A 301 38.53 -17.01 -6.38
N PRO A 302 37.94 -18.05 -5.76
CA PRO A 302 37.29 -17.96 -4.45
C PRO A 302 38.19 -17.43 -3.34
N ALA A 303 39.47 -17.82 -3.35
CA ALA A 303 40.48 -17.37 -2.38
C ALA A 303 40.81 -15.86 -2.48
N LYS A 304 40.34 -15.18 -3.53
CA LYS A 304 40.47 -13.74 -3.74
C LYS A 304 39.11 -13.07 -3.93
N ASN A 305 38.02 -13.75 -3.53
CA ASN A 305 36.65 -13.24 -3.59
C ASN A 305 36.10 -12.93 -4.99
N PHE A 306 36.72 -13.42 -6.07
CA PHE A 306 36.18 -13.25 -7.42
C PHE A 306 35.11 -14.30 -7.73
N TYR A 307 33.87 -13.82 -7.77
CA TYR A 307 32.68 -14.58 -8.16
C TYR A 307 31.94 -13.81 -9.24
N ASP A 308 31.69 -14.48 -10.36
CA ASP A 308 30.99 -13.92 -11.51
C ASP A 308 29.61 -14.56 -11.63
N PHE A 309 28.73 -13.96 -12.42
CA PHE A 309 27.47 -14.60 -12.77
C PHE A 309 27.12 -14.42 -14.26
N ILE A 310 26.22 -15.26 -14.74
CA ILE A 310 25.71 -15.24 -16.11
C ILE A 310 24.20 -14.94 -16.08
N ASP A 311 23.75 -14.08 -16.98
CA ASP A 311 22.33 -13.92 -17.31
C ASP A 311 22.08 -14.27 -18.79
N ASN A 312 21.71 -15.53 -19.04
CA ASN A 312 21.38 -16.01 -20.39
C ASN A 312 20.05 -15.45 -20.95
N THR A 313 19.29 -14.69 -20.15
CA THR A 313 18.06 -14.03 -20.59
C THR A 313 18.33 -12.68 -21.26
N ILE A 314 19.57 -12.18 -21.24
CA ILE A 314 19.95 -10.96 -21.96
C ILE A 314 19.87 -11.21 -23.48
N PRO A 315 19.05 -10.44 -24.23
CA PRO A 315 18.94 -10.60 -25.67
C PRO A 315 20.27 -10.45 -26.39
N ALA A 316 20.45 -11.19 -27.50
CA ALA A 316 21.67 -11.11 -28.31
C ALA A 316 21.95 -9.71 -28.88
N ALA A 317 20.90 -8.89 -29.06
CA ALA A 317 21.03 -7.51 -29.54
C ALA A 317 21.39 -6.50 -28.43
N LEU A 318 21.35 -6.88 -27.15
CA LEU A 318 21.58 -5.98 -26.02
C LEU A 318 22.98 -6.21 -25.43
N ASN A 319 23.98 -5.55 -26.01
CA ASN A 319 25.33 -5.51 -25.45
C ASN A 319 25.46 -4.36 -24.45
N ILE A 320 25.48 -4.68 -23.15
CA ILE A 320 25.52 -3.70 -22.05
C ILE A 320 26.67 -2.69 -22.17
N ASN A 321 27.82 -3.11 -22.72
CA ASN A 321 28.98 -2.22 -22.87
C ASN A 321 28.70 -1.01 -23.78
N ASP A 322 27.74 -1.13 -24.71
CA ASP A 322 27.41 -0.07 -25.66
C ASP A 322 26.55 1.04 -25.01
N TYR A 323 26.05 0.80 -23.80
CA TYR A 323 25.09 1.65 -23.10
C TYR A 323 25.64 2.26 -21.80
N ILE A 324 26.92 2.06 -21.48
CA ILE A 324 27.55 2.69 -20.32
C ILE A 324 27.57 4.21 -20.52
N ILE A 325 27.12 4.95 -19.50
CA ILE A 325 27.12 6.42 -19.52
C ILE A 325 28.57 6.90 -19.43
N GLU A 326 28.94 7.85 -20.29
CA GLU A 326 30.32 8.34 -20.35
C GLU A 326 30.72 8.98 -19.02
N GLY A 327 31.83 8.52 -18.45
CA GLY A 327 32.35 9.00 -17.16
C GLY A 327 31.76 8.31 -15.93
N GLU A 328 30.77 7.42 -16.09
CA GLU A 328 30.22 6.61 -15.00
C GLU A 328 30.89 5.24 -14.92
N THR A 329 30.88 4.65 -13.72
CA THR A 329 31.31 3.26 -13.49
C THR A 329 30.05 2.40 -13.33
N PRO A 330 29.81 1.41 -14.20
CA PRO A 330 28.58 0.66 -14.15
C PRO A 330 28.57 -0.30 -12.97
N THR A 331 27.44 -0.36 -12.27
CA THR A 331 27.26 -1.19 -11.06
C THR A 331 26.01 -2.06 -11.16
N ILE A 332 25.96 -3.10 -10.34
CA ILE A 332 24.79 -3.95 -10.13
C ILE A 332 24.35 -3.88 -8.68
N ILE A 333 23.03 -3.81 -8.48
CA ILE A 333 22.40 -4.05 -7.18
C ILE A 333 21.51 -5.29 -7.30
N PHE A 334 21.76 -6.29 -6.47
CA PHE A 334 20.87 -7.44 -6.36
C PHE A 334 19.54 -7.02 -5.73
N GLN A 335 18.43 -7.37 -6.38
CA GLN A 335 17.10 -7.03 -5.89
C GLN A 335 16.59 -8.07 -4.88
N THR A 336 17.14 -9.29 -4.91
CA THR A 336 16.81 -10.38 -3.98
C THR A 336 18.08 -11.13 -3.53
N GLY A 337 17.94 -11.98 -2.53
CA GLY A 337 19.01 -12.84 -2.03
C GLY A 337 19.91 -12.21 -0.98
N MET A 338 20.99 -12.92 -0.61
CA MET A 338 21.88 -12.50 0.48
C MET A 338 22.71 -11.25 0.16
N LEU A 339 22.80 -10.90 -1.13
CA LEU A 339 23.46 -9.71 -1.62
C LEU A 339 22.51 -8.53 -1.89
N SER A 340 21.21 -8.68 -1.62
CA SER A 340 20.27 -7.57 -1.78
C SER A 340 20.46 -6.48 -0.72
N GLY A 341 19.86 -5.32 -0.97
CA GLY A 341 20.00 -4.10 -0.18
C GLY A 341 20.82 -3.04 -0.91
N GLU A 342 21.36 -2.08 -0.18
CA GLU A 342 22.13 -0.93 -0.72
C GLU A 342 23.58 -1.30 -1.10
N LYS A 343 23.81 -2.54 -1.57
CA LYS A 343 25.13 -3.06 -1.93
C LYS A 343 25.32 -2.96 -3.45
N GLU A 344 26.23 -2.09 -3.89
CA GLU A 344 26.50 -1.82 -5.30
C GLU A 344 27.80 -2.47 -5.77
N PHE A 345 27.75 -3.44 -6.67
CA PHE A 345 28.95 -4.11 -7.20
C PHE A 345 29.33 -3.55 -8.57
N GLU A 346 30.52 -2.97 -8.68
CA GLU A 346 31.12 -2.68 -9.99
C GLU A 346 31.32 -3.98 -10.79
N PHE A 347 31.24 -3.91 -12.11
CA PHE A 347 31.44 -5.09 -12.96
C PHE A 347 32.16 -4.79 -14.28
N LYS A 348 32.68 -5.85 -14.89
CA LYS A 348 33.01 -5.88 -16.32
C LYS A 348 32.09 -6.87 -17.02
N TYR A 349 31.60 -6.50 -18.20
CA TYR A 349 30.64 -7.33 -18.93
C TYR A 349 31.25 -7.97 -20.18
N LYS A 350 31.11 -9.29 -20.29
CA LYS A 350 31.48 -10.07 -21.48
C LYS A 350 30.24 -10.52 -22.23
N HIS A 351 29.89 -9.78 -23.27
CA HIS A 351 28.66 -10.04 -24.01
C HIS A 351 28.62 -11.44 -24.61
N SER A 352 29.69 -11.97 -25.22
CA SER A 352 29.68 -13.33 -25.80
C SER A 352 29.26 -14.42 -24.81
N GLU A 353 29.56 -14.26 -23.52
CA GLU A 353 29.25 -15.19 -22.44
C GLU A 353 28.01 -14.77 -21.62
N ARG A 354 27.46 -13.58 -21.89
CA ARG A 354 26.44 -12.91 -21.06
C ARG A 354 26.83 -12.86 -19.57
N ARG A 355 28.13 -12.63 -19.34
CA ARG A 355 28.79 -12.79 -18.05
C ARG A 355 29.15 -11.44 -17.45
N PHE A 356 28.85 -11.29 -16.16
CA PHE A 356 29.23 -10.18 -15.31
C PHE A 356 30.39 -10.61 -14.41
N GLU A 357 31.53 -9.96 -14.58
CA GLU A 357 32.70 -10.13 -13.72
C GLU A 357 32.62 -9.11 -12.60
N LEU A 358 32.17 -9.53 -11.42
CA LEU A 358 31.98 -8.63 -10.28
C LEU A 358 33.32 -8.25 -9.67
N VAL A 359 33.46 -6.99 -9.29
CA VAL A 359 34.61 -6.49 -8.53
C VAL A 359 34.33 -6.71 -7.04
N PRO A 360 35.19 -7.46 -6.33
CA PRO A 360 35.02 -7.66 -4.89
C PRO A 360 35.28 -6.37 -4.12
N GLN A 361 34.50 -6.14 -3.07
CA GLN A 361 34.59 -4.95 -2.22
C GLN A 361 34.35 -5.30 -0.75
N GLU A 362 34.76 -4.43 0.17
CA GLU A 362 34.57 -4.60 1.60
C GLU A 362 33.23 -3.99 2.04
N ILE A 363 32.35 -4.80 2.63
CA ILE A 363 31.04 -4.41 3.14
C ILE A 363 30.87 -5.06 4.52
N ASP A 364 30.51 -4.27 5.52
CA ASP A 364 30.24 -4.72 6.90
C ASP A 364 31.37 -5.58 7.51
N GLY A 365 32.64 -5.26 7.23
CA GLY A 365 33.82 -5.96 7.74
C GLY A 365 34.17 -7.23 6.96
N GLN A 366 33.52 -7.51 5.84
CA GLN A 366 33.77 -8.70 5.01
C GLN A 366 33.91 -8.34 3.53
N THR A 367 34.83 -9.01 2.82
CA THR A 367 34.90 -8.87 1.36
C THR A 367 33.80 -9.68 0.70
N MET A 368 32.96 -9.02 -0.09
CA MET A 368 31.85 -9.60 -0.85
C MET A 368 32.05 -9.35 -2.36
N PRO A 369 31.58 -10.27 -3.24
CA PRO A 369 30.96 -11.55 -2.92
C PRO A 369 31.93 -12.55 -2.27
N ASN A 370 31.39 -13.54 -1.55
CA ASN A 370 32.15 -14.64 -0.95
C ASN A 370 31.31 -15.91 -0.87
N ALA A 371 31.87 -17.01 -0.34
CA ALA A 371 31.17 -18.31 -0.32
C ALA A 371 29.85 -18.29 0.48
N THR A 372 29.69 -17.36 1.42
CA THR A 372 28.45 -17.15 2.19
C THR A 372 27.54 -16.15 1.50
N PHE A 373 28.11 -15.05 1.00
CA PHE A 373 27.40 -13.94 0.36
C PHE A 373 27.66 -13.98 -1.15
N ILE A 374 26.95 -14.85 -1.84
CA ILE A 374 27.02 -15.08 -3.29
C ILE A 374 25.60 -15.05 -3.85
N PRO A 375 25.36 -14.57 -5.09
CA PRO A 375 24.01 -14.65 -5.64
C PRO A 375 23.62 -16.11 -5.87
N LYS A 376 22.32 -16.40 -5.83
CA LYS A 376 21.73 -17.70 -6.12
C LYS A 376 21.30 -17.76 -7.59
N ALA A 377 21.65 -18.84 -8.29
CA ALA A 377 21.18 -19.06 -9.66
C ALA A 377 19.73 -19.59 -9.68
N TRP A 378 18.96 -19.15 -10.68
CA TRP A 378 17.68 -19.75 -11.04
C TRP A 378 17.92 -21.16 -11.57
N VAL A 379 17.17 -22.12 -11.04
CA VAL A 379 17.25 -23.53 -11.47
C VAL A 379 15.99 -23.87 -12.26
N TYR A 380 16.20 -24.39 -13.46
CA TYR A 380 15.14 -24.85 -14.36
C TYR A 380 15.21 -26.38 -14.49
N ASP A 381 14.06 -27.03 -14.63
CA ASP A 381 14.03 -28.42 -15.07
C ASP A 381 14.36 -28.56 -16.56
N GLY A 382 14.46 -29.80 -17.04
CA GLY A 382 14.72 -30.10 -18.45
C GLY A 382 13.63 -29.66 -19.43
N SER A 383 12.50 -29.14 -18.93
CA SER A 383 11.40 -28.58 -19.73
C SER A 383 11.34 -27.04 -19.68
N GLY A 384 12.26 -26.39 -18.96
CA GLY A 384 12.31 -24.94 -18.81
C GLY A 384 11.41 -24.38 -17.72
N HIS A 385 10.79 -25.22 -16.88
CA HIS A 385 10.04 -24.76 -15.72
C HIS A 385 10.98 -24.46 -14.55
N VAL A 386 10.66 -23.41 -13.80
CA VAL A 386 11.43 -23.01 -12.61
C VAL A 386 11.20 -24.03 -11.51
N VAL A 387 12.27 -24.67 -11.05
CA VAL A 387 12.23 -25.60 -9.90
C VAL A 387 12.78 -24.97 -8.63
N GLU A 388 13.69 -24.01 -8.78
CA GLU A 388 14.11 -23.15 -7.68
C GLU A 388 14.31 -21.72 -8.18
N GLU A 389 13.70 -20.78 -7.46
CA GLU A 389 13.95 -19.37 -7.67
C GLU A 389 15.40 -19.04 -7.25
N GLY A 390 16.03 -18.21 -8.07
CA GLY A 390 17.31 -17.59 -7.79
C GLY A 390 17.17 -16.08 -7.67
N ASP A 391 18.30 -15.38 -7.72
CA ASP A 391 18.33 -13.95 -7.47
C ASP A 391 18.11 -13.12 -8.73
N THR A 392 17.50 -11.95 -8.54
CA THR A 392 17.35 -10.92 -9.56
C THR A 392 18.25 -9.73 -9.26
N TYR A 393 18.53 -8.92 -10.28
CA TYR A 393 19.44 -7.78 -10.16
C TYR A 393 19.05 -6.65 -11.11
N ALA A 394 19.45 -5.42 -10.77
CA ALA A 394 19.31 -4.25 -11.63
C ALA A 394 20.69 -3.67 -11.94
N ILE A 395 20.84 -3.07 -13.12
CA ILE A 395 22.08 -2.44 -13.59
C ILE A 395 21.95 -0.92 -13.50
N PHE A 396 22.99 -0.27 -12.99
CA PHE A 396 23.11 1.17 -12.86
C PHE A 396 24.33 1.68 -13.61
N GLY A 397 24.35 2.98 -13.88
CA GLY A 397 25.42 3.64 -14.64
C GLY A 397 25.34 3.40 -16.15
N ILE A 398 24.17 3.01 -16.65
CA ILE A 398 23.92 2.72 -18.07
C ILE A 398 22.65 3.41 -18.53
N MET A 399 22.62 3.90 -19.78
CA MET A 399 21.38 4.37 -20.41
C MET A 399 20.93 3.33 -21.44
N LEU A 400 19.98 2.48 -21.04
CA LEU A 400 19.43 1.42 -21.89
C LEU A 400 18.81 1.99 -23.18
N PRO A 401 18.67 1.19 -24.25
CA PRO A 401 18.07 1.66 -25.50
C PRO A 401 16.61 2.07 -25.34
N ASP A 402 16.08 2.80 -26.32
CA ASP A 402 14.73 3.40 -26.30
C ASP A 402 13.62 2.42 -25.92
N SER A 403 13.75 1.13 -26.23
CA SER A 403 12.78 0.09 -25.83
C SER A 403 12.58 -0.03 -24.31
N TYR A 404 13.55 0.39 -23.49
CA TYR A 404 13.46 0.41 -22.03
C TYR A 404 13.12 1.79 -21.47
N ILE A 405 13.31 2.85 -22.27
CA ILE A 405 13.02 4.23 -21.88
C ILE A 405 11.59 4.57 -22.28
N CYS A 406 11.29 4.57 -23.58
CA CYS A 406 10.03 5.03 -24.14
C CYS A 406 9.81 4.42 -25.54
N ASP A 407 9.12 3.28 -25.62
CA ASP A 407 8.65 2.70 -26.86
C ASP A 407 7.20 3.10 -27.13
N ASN A 408 6.99 4.15 -27.93
CA ASN A 408 5.65 4.61 -28.29
C ASN A 408 4.88 3.64 -29.19
N THR A 409 5.55 2.72 -29.88
CA THR A 409 4.89 1.76 -30.78
C THR A 409 4.16 0.71 -29.96
N ASN A 410 4.85 0.13 -28.97
CA ASN A 410 4.31 -0.91 -28.11
C ASN A 410 3.73 -0.36 -26.79
N LYS A 411 3.93 0.93 -26.50
CA LYS A 411 3.56 1.60 -25.24
C LYS A 411 4.24 0.97 -24.02
N GLU A 412 5.53 0.68 -24.17
CA GLU A 412 6.37 0.02 -23.19
C GLU A 412 7.55 0.92 -22.76
N GLY A 413 8.24 0.52 -21.70
CA GLY A 413 9.37 1.24 -21.13
C GLY A 413 8.99 2.13 -19.96
N ALA A 414 10.00 2.63 -19.25
CA ALA A 414 9.83 3.33 -17.99
C ALA A 414 8.92 4.58 -18.11
N SER A 415 8.99 5.32 -19.22
CA SER A 415 8.12 6.48 -19.46
C SER A 415 6.64 6.10 -19.52
N TRP A 416 6.31 4.95 -20.15
CA TRP A 416 4.92 4.49 -20.24
C TRP A 416 4.42 3.91 -18.92
N ASP A 417 5.26 3.19 -18.17
CA ASP A 417 4.94 2.75 -16.80
C ASP A 417 4.62 3.95 -15.91
N MET A 418 5.43 5.00 -15.98
CA MET A 418 5.22 6.26 -15.26
C MET A 418 3.93 6.96 -15.72
N MET A 419 3.66 6.99 -17.03
CA MET A 419 2.41 7.57 -17.56
C MET A 419 1.18 6.83 -17.04
N ARG A 420 1.22 5.50 -16.95
CA ARG A 420 0.11 4.69 -16.40
C ARG A 420 -0.13 5.00 -14.93
N GLU A 421 0.93 5.13 -14.13
CA GLU A 421 0.80 5.54 -12.71
C GLU A 421 0.19 6.93 -12.58
N ALA A 422 0.67 7.91 -13.37
CA ALA A 422 0.14 9.25 -13.38
C ALA A 422 -1.34 9.32 -13.81
N VAL A 423 -1.74 8.54 -14.82
CA VAL A 423 -3.15 8.46 -15.23
C VAL A 423 -4.02 7.89 -14.11
N LYS A 424 -3.58 6.83 -13.43
CA LYS A 424 -4.33 6.27 -12.29
C LYS A 424 -4.50 7.30 -11.18
N HIS A 425 -3.46 8.07 -10.86
CA HIS A 425 -3.54 9.13 -9.85
C HIS A 425 -4.47 10.26 -10.30
N LEU A 426 -4.39 10.70 -11.55
CA LEU A 426 -5.27 11.76 -12.08
C LEU A 426 -6.74 11.31 -12.11
N TRP A 427 -7.03 10.07 -12.52
CA TRP A 427 -8.38 9.50 -12.54
C TRP A 427 -9.10 9.61 -11.19
N GLU A 428 -8.39 9.40 -10.09
CA GLU A 428 -8.94 9.48 -8.72
C GLU A 428 -9.19 10.91 -8.23
N ASN A 429 -8.60 11.91 -8.89
CA ASN A 429 -8.54 13.29 -8.42
C ASN A 429 -9.03 14.34 -9.43
N GLU A 430 -9.41 13.93 -10.63
CA GLU A 430 -9.92 14.81 -11.69
C GLU A 430 -11.38 15.24 -11.49
N ASN A 431 -12.10 14.60 -10.57
CA ASN A 431 -13.50 14.91 -10.26
C ASN A 431 -13.62 15.64 -8.93
N GLN A 432 -14.62 16.53 -8.84
CA GLN A 432 -14.94 17.20 -7.58
C GLN A 432 -15.41 16.17 -6.55
N LYS A 433 -14.69 16.06 -5.44
CA LYS A 433 -15.07 15.21 -4.31
C LYS A 433 -16.04 15.96 -3.40
N PHE A 434 -16.97 15.20 -2.82
CA PHE A 434 -17.97 15.70 -1.87
C PHE A 434 -18.09 14.74 -0.70
N THR A 435 -18.30 15.29 0.49
CA THR A 435 -18.66 14.52 1.67
C THR A 435 -20.15 14.67 1.92
N PHE A 436 -20.85 13.54 1.98
CA PHE A 436 -22.25 13.49 2.38
C PHE A 436 -22.37 13.05 3.84
N THR A 437 -23.19 13.74 4.61
CA THR A 437 -23.50 13.39 6.00
C THR A 437 -24.99 13.14 6.16
N GLY A 438 -25.38 12.11 6.89
CA GLY A 438 -26.78 11.76 7.09
C GLY A 438 -26.98 10.80 8.24
N THR A 439 -28.10 10.97 8.96
CA THR A 439 -28.48 10.09 10.06
C THR A 439 -29.49 9.06 9.57
N LEU A 440 -29.16 7.77 9.69
CA LEU A 440 -30.08 6.68 9.36
C LEU A 440 -31.26 6.68 10.35
N GLN A 441 -32.48 6.61 9.82
CA GLN A 441 -33.71 6.57 10.61
C GLN A 441 -33.85 5.22 11.32
N SER A 442 -33.94 5.25 12.66
CA SER A 442 -34.00 4.04 13.49
C SER A 442 -35.19 3.12 13.18
N LEU A 443 -36.37 3.67 12.85
CA LEU A 443 -37.56 2.85 12.52
C LEU A 443 -37.41 2.14 11.17
N TYR A 444 -36.84 2.82 10.18
CA TYR A 444 -36.52 2.21 8.89
C TYR A 444 -35.48 1.10 9.07
N ALA A 445 -34.39 1.39 9.81
CA ALA A 445 -33.34 0.41 10.07
C ALA A 445 -33.90 -0.82 10.80
N LYS A 446 -34.73 -0.62 11.84
CA LYS A 446 -35.35 -1.71 12.59
C LYS A 446 -36.25 -2.60 11.72
N ARG A 447 -37.02 -2.02 10.81
CA ARG A 447 -37.94 -2.76 9.92
C ARG A 447 -37.21 -3.54 8.82
N ASN A 448 -36.08 -3.02 8.36
CA ASN A 448 -35.36 -3.54 7.20
C ASN A 448 -34.00 -4.16 7.54
N TRP A 449 -33.68 -4.35 8.83
CA TRP A 449 -32.33 -4.72 9.30
C TRP A 449 -31.78 -5.98 8.63
N VAL A 450 -32.64 -6.98 8.39
CA VAL A 450 -32.26 -8.23 7.71
C VAL A 450 -31.71 -7.96 6.30
N ASN A 451 -32.24 -6.96 5.60
CA ASN A 451 -31.87 -6.65 4.22
C ASN A 451 -30.71 -5.64 4.13
N ILE A 452 -30.60 -4.71 5.07
CA ILE A 452 -29.64 -3.60 5.00
C ILE A 452 -28.44 -3.75 5.95
N GLY A 453 -28.60 -4.48 7.06
CA GLY A 453 -27.63 -4.52 8.16
C GLY A 453 -26.27 -5.05 7.73
N GLY A 454 -26.23 -6.03 6.82
CA GLY A 454 -25.00 -6.56 6.25
C GLY A 454 -24.29 -5.58 5.30
N LYS A 455 -25.02 -4.63 4.69
CA LYS A 455 -24.46 -3.59 3.83
C LYS A 455 -23.97 -2.37 4.59
N LEU A 456 -24.44 -2.16 5.83
CA LEU A 456 -24.05 -1.06 6.70
C LEU A 456 -22.73 -1.35 7.43
N LYS A 457 -21.63 -1.37 6.66
CA LYS A 457 -20.26 -1.48 7.16
C LYS A 457 -19.38 -0.35 6.64
N VAL A 458 -18.26 -0.10 7.31
CA VAL A 458 -17.23 0.84 6.82
C VAL A 458 -16.74 0.36 5.46
N GLY A 459 -16.58 1.30 4.52
CA GLY A 459 -16.27 1.01 3.11
C GLY A 459 -17.48 0.57 2.27
N GLY A 460 -18.66 0.40 2.87
CA GLY A 460 -19.88 0.07 2.15
C GLY A 460 -20.38 1.24 1.30
N TYR A 461 -20.59 0.98 0.01
CA TYR A 461 -21.10 1.98 -0.92
C TYR A 461 -22.60 2.24 -0.71
N ILE A 462 -22.96 3.53 -0.66
CA ILE A 462 -24.35 4.00 -0.60
C ILE A 462 -24.70 4.66 -1.93
N HIS A 463 -25.78 4.21 -2.56
CA HIS A 463 -26.36 4.91 -3.69
C HIS A 463 -27.38 5.91 -3.15
N PHE A 464 -26.91 7.13 -2.89
CA PHE A 464 -27.77 8.21 -2.48
C PHE A 464 -28.51 8.78 -3.68
N SER A 465 -29.83 8.80 -3.61
CA SER A 465 -30.70 9.47 -4.58
C SER A 465 -31.68 10.38 -3.86
N ASP A 466 -32.04 11.49 -4.47
CA ASP A 466 -33.19 12.30 -4.08
C ASP A 466 -34.00 12.63 -5.34
N THR A 467 -35.29 12.29 -5.32
CA THR A 467 -36.19 12.51 -6.47
C THR A 467 -37.03 13.78 -6.32
N GLN A 468 -36.83 14.55 -5.24
CA GLN A 468 -37.60 15.77 -4.95
C GLN A 468 -36.94 17.04 -5.49
#